data_AF-A0AAW9EB01-F1
#
_entry.id   AF-A0AAW9EB01-F1
#
_cell.length_a   1.000
_cell.length_b   1.000
_cell.length_c   1.000
_cell.angle_alpha   90.00
_cell.angle_beta   90.00
_cell.angle_gamma   90.00
#
_symmetry.space_group_name_H-M   'P 1'
#
loop_
_entity.id
_entity.type
_entity.pdbx_description
1 polymer ?
#
loop_
_entity_poly.entity_id
_entity_poly.type
_entity_poly.pdbx_seq_one_letter_code
_entity_poly.pdbx_strand_id
1 'polypeptide(L)'
;VQLFFPDPWHKARHNKRRIVQVPFAELILTKLAPNGVFHMATDWEPYAEHMLEVMTSVDGYQNLSETQDYVPRPETRPVTKFE
;
A
#
# COMPACT_ATOMS: atom_id res chain seq x y z
N VAL A 1 8.47 1.77 6.67
CA VAL A 1 8.31 2.73 5.53
C VAL A 1 6.86 3.13 5.43
N GLN A 2 6.57 4.41 5.16
CA GLN A 2 5.19 4.92 5.03
C GLN A 2 5.00 5.56 3.64
N LEU A 3 3.90 5.25 2.96
CA LEU A 3 3.51 5.85 1.68
C LEU A 3 2.04 6.27 1.75
N PHE A 4 1.79 7.54 2.02
CA PHE A 4 0.44 8.06 2.19
C PHE A 4 0.01 8.88 0.98
N PHE A 5 -1.17 8.56 0.46
CA PHE A 5 -1.84 9.21 -0.66
C PHE A 5 -0.93 9.37 -1.90
N PRO A 6 -0.29 8.29 -2.38
CA PRO A 6 0.42 8.33 -3.66
C PRO A 6 -0.57 8.66 -4.78
N ASP A 7 -0.09 9.32 -5.84
CA ASP A 7 -0.95 9.72 -6.97
C ASP A 7 -1.79 8.52 -7.48
N PRO A 8 -3.13 8.58 -7.39
CA PRO A 8 -3.99 7.44 -7.67
C PRO A 8 -4.13 7.14 -9.16
N TRP A 9 -3.79 8.11 -10.02
CA TRP A 9 -3.87 7.97 -11.48
C TRP A 9 -5.23 7.41 -11.95
N HIS A 10 -6.33 8.12 -11.69
CA HIS A 10 -7.71 7.65 -11.93
C HIS A 10 -8.02 7.14 -13.36
N LYS A 11 -7.25 7.57 -14.37
CA LYS A 11 -7.48 7.17 -15.77
C LYS A 11 -6.77 5.84 -16.04
N ALA A 12 -7.49 4.85 -16.55
CA ALA A 12 -6.96 3.51 -16.84
C ALA A 12 -5.63 3.52 -17.63
N ARG A 13 -5.48 4.42 -18.61
CA ARG A 13 -4.24 4.60 -19.39
C ARG A 13 -3.02 5.01 -18.55
N HIS A 14 -3.21 5.47 -17.32
CA HIS A 14 -2.17 5.89 -16.40
C HIS A 14 -1.94 4.88 -15.26
N ASN A 15 -2.63 3.74 -15.23
CA ASN A 15 -2.47 2.75 -14.16
C ASN A 15 -1.01 2.29 -13.99
N LYS A 16 -0.24 2.22 -15.08
CA LYS A 16 1.20 1.89 -15.04
C LYS A 16 2.10 2.97 -14.45
N ARG A 17 1.57 4.16 -14.15
CA ARG A 17 2.27 5.25 -13.44
C ARG A 17 2.13 5.18 -11.92
N ARG A 18 1.24 4.32 -11.42
CA ARG A 18 1.10 4.03 -9.99
C ARG A 18 2.43 3.51 -9.45
N ILE A 19 2.91 4.10 -8.36
CA ILE A 19 4.22 3.74 -7.79
C ILE A 19 4.22 2.35 -7.17
N VAL A 20 3.11 1.96 -6.52
CA VAL A 20 2.93 0.62 -5.96
C VAL A 20 2.79 -0.36 -7.11
N GLN A 21 3.87 -1.09 -7.39
CA GLN A 21 4.00 -2.19 -8.34
C GLN A 21 4.93 -3.24 -7.70
N VAL A 22 4.91 -4.48 -8.18
CA VAL A 22 5.72 -5.59 -7.64
C VAL A 22 7.21 -5.21 -7.45
N PRO A 23 7.91 -4.65 -8.46
CA PRO A 23 9.33 -4.31 -8.30
C PRO A 23 9.59 -3.25 -7.22
N PHE A 24 8.64 -2.33 -7.03
CA PHE A 24 8.75 -1.32 -5.99
C PHE A 24 8.52 -1.93 -4.59
N ALA A 25 7.52 -2.80 -4.46
CA ALA A 25 7.24 -3.50 -3.21
C ALA A 25 8.43 -4.39 -2.77
N GLU A 26 9.02 -5.13 -3.72
CA GLU A 26 10.24 -5.93 -3.48
C GLU A 26 11.42 -5.04 -3.08
N LEU A 27 11.62 -3.90 -3.75
CA LEU A 27 12.68 -2.95 -3.38
C LEU A 27 12.51 -2.46 -1.94
N ILE A 28 11.29 -2.09 -1.53
CA ILE A 28 11.00 -1.69 -0.15
C ILE A 28 11.32 -2.83 0.82
N LEU A 29 10.98 -4.08 0.46
CA LEU A 29 11.24 -5.25 1.30
C LEU A 29 12.73 -5.38 1.62
N THR A 30 13.62 -5.17 0.64
CA THR A 30 15.08 -5.22 0.85
C THR A 30 15.63 -4.15 1.80
N LYS A 31 14.86 -3.08 2.06
CA LYS A 31 15.26 -1.97 2.93
C LYS A 31 14.65 -2.05 4.32
N LEU A 32 13.67 -2.94 4.52
CA LEU A 32 13.06 -3.15 5.82
C LEU A 32 13.94 -4.06 6.67
N ALA A 33 14.06 -3.72 7.96
CA ALA A 33 14.53 -4.67 8.95
C ALA A 33 13.50 -5.81 9.10
N PRO A 34 13.89 -6.98 9.65
CA PRO A 34 12.93 -8.01 10.03
C PRO A 34 11.81 -7.42 10.91
N ASN A 35 10.55 -7.80 10.62
CA ASN A 35 9.33 -7.24 11.22
C ASN A 35 9.09 -5.74 10.96
N GLY A 36 9.86 -5.13 10.05
CA GLY A 36 9.61 -3.77 9.58
C GLY A 36 8.30 -3.70 8.80
N VAL A 37 7.54 -2.62 9.02
CA VAL A 37 6.22 -2.46 8.39
C VAL A 37 6.30 -1.52 7.19
N PHE A 38 5.70 -1.95 6.08
CA PHE A 38 5.37 -1.06 4.97
C PHE A 38 3.89 -0.67 5.05
N HIS A 39 3.62 0.56 5.47
CA HIS A 39 2.26 1.06 5.66
C HIS A 39 1.91 2.03 4.52
N MET A 40 0.88 1.68 3.75
CA MET A 40 0.37 2.50 2.66
C MET A 40 -1.05 2.95 2.94
N ALA A 41 -1.43 4.13 2.45
CA ALA A 41 -2.79 4.63 2.52
C ALA A 41 -3.17 5.33 1.21
N THR A 42 -4.41 5.17 0.78
CA THR A 42 -5.00 5.80 -0.41
C THR A 42 -6.48 6.07 -0.14
N ASP A 43 -7.00 7.16 -0.69
CA ASP A 43 -8.41 7.55 -0.68
C ASP A 43 -9.18 7.04 -1.91
N TRP A 44 -8.48 6.35 -2.83
CA TRP A 44 -9.06 5.76 -4.03
C TRP A 44 -9.15 4.23 -3.94
N GLU A 45 -10.37 3.70 -3.86
CA GLU A 45 -10.67 2.27 -3.71
C GLU A 45 -10.06 1.39 -4.84
N PRO A 46 -10.17 1.73 -6.15
CA PRO A 46 -9.50 0.97 -7.21
C PRO A 46 -7.96 1.01 -7.14
N TYR A 47 -7.39 1.92 -6.35
CA TYR A 47 -5.97 1.87 -6.03
C TYR A 47 -5.70 1.00 -4.81
N ALA A 48 -6.56 1.04 -3.78
CA ALA A 48 -6.47 0.16 -2.61
C ALA A 48 -6.49 -1.32 -3.02
N GLU A 49 -7.43 -1.72 -3.89
CA GLU A 49 -7.51 -3.08 -4.42
C GLU A 49 -6.22 -3.48 -5.16
N HIS A 50 -5.69 -2.59 -6.00
CA HIS A 50 -4.43 -2.81 -6.70
C HIS A 50 -3.24 -2.90 -5.74
N MET A 51 -3.21 -2.12 -4.66
CA MET A 51 -2.17 -2.23 -3.63
C MET A 51 -2.25 -3.61 -2.95
N LEU A 52 -3.45 -4.06 -2.61
CA LEU A 52 -3.67 -5.38 -2.00
C LEU A 52 -3.22 -6.51 -2.93
N GLU A 53 -3.57 -6.46 -4.21
CA GLU A 53 -3.14 -7.44 -5.23
C GLU A 53 -1.61 -7.52 -5.31
N VAL A 54 -0.94 -6.36 -5.43
CA VAL A 54 0.54 -6.30 -5.48
C VAL A 54 1.15 -6.86 -4.20
N MET A 55 0.69 -6.43 -3.03
CA MET A 55 1.30 -6.83 -1.75
C MET A 55 1.08 -8.31 -1.43
N THR A 56 -0.04 -8.88 -1.86
CA THR A 56 -0.35 -10.31 -1.70
C THR A 56 0.47 -11.18 -2.65
N SER A 57 0.93 -10.64 -3.78
CA SER A 57 1.74 -11.38 -4.76
C SER A 57 3.24 -11.48 -4.44
N VAL A 58 3.74 -10.70 -3.46
CA VAL A 58 5.16 -10.62 -3.14
C VAL A 58 5.48 -11.46 -1.92
N ASP A 59 6.29 -12.51 -2.12
CA ASP A 59 6.79 -13.35 -1.03
C ASP A 59 7.64 -12.53 -0.05
N GLY A 60 7.41 -12.76 1.26
CA GLY A 60 8.15 -12.09 2.34
C GLY A 60 7.40 -10.92 2.98
N TYR A 61 6.30 -10.46 2.40
CA TYR A 61 5.33 -9.65 3.13
C TYR A 61 4.31 -10.53 3.84
N GLN A 62 3.91 -10.09 5.03
CA GLN A 62 2.78 -10.65 5.76
C GLN A 62 1.72 -9.57 5.89
N ASN A 63 0.50 -9.85 5.41
CA ASN A 63 -0.61 -8.94 5.63
C ASN A 63 -0.97 -8.94 7.13
N LEU A 64 -1.01 -7.76 7.74
CA LEU A 64 -1.35 -7.57 9.16
C LEU A 64 -2.85 -7.38 9.39
N SER A 65 -3.66 -7.35 8.33
CA SER A 65 -5.12 -7.34 8.44
C SER A 65 -5.64 -8.71 8.90
N GLU A 66 -6.53 -8.71 9.89
CA GLU A 66 -7.23 -9.91 10.37
C GLU A 66 -8.10 -10.54 9.28
N THR A 67 -8.64 -9.71 8.38
CA THR A 67 -9.52 -10.08 7.25
C THR A 67 -8.76 -10.30 5.95
N GLN A 68 -7.42 -10.23 5.97
CA GLN A 68 -6.53 -10.36 4.81
C GLN A 68 -6.74 -9.30 3.72
N ASP A 69 -7.36 -8.17 4.05
CA ASP A 69 -7.60 -7.05 3.15
C ASP A 69 -6.88 -5.79 3.65
N TYR A 70 -7.56 -4.93 4.40
CA TYR A 70 -7.12 -3.63 4.85
C TYR A 70 -7.02 -3.61 6.38
N VAL A 71 -6.09 -2.83 6.90
CA VAL A 71 -5.93 -2.65 8.35
C VAL A 71 -6.74 -1.44 8.82
N PRO A 72 -7.31 -1.47 10.04
CA PRO A 72 -7.90 -0.27 10.63
C PRO A 72 -6.84 0.82 10.74
N ARG A 73 -7.25 2.08 10.61
CA ARG A 73 -6.34 3.23 10.70
C ARG A 73 -5.58 3.18 12.04
N PRO A 74 -4.25 3.04 12.03
CA PRO A 74 -3.48 3.10 13.26
C PRO A 74 -3.46 4.53 13.80
N GLU A 75 -3.36 4.70 15.11
CA GLU A 75 -3.28 6.01 15.78
C GLU A 75 -2.11 6.87 15.28
N THR A 76 -1.09 6.25 14.69
CA THR A 76 0.07 6.90 14.09
C THR A 76 -0.23 7.70 12.83
N ARG A 77 -1.43 7.62 12.24
CA ARG A 77 -1.87 8.45 11.12
C ARG A 77 -2.87 9.52 11.59
N PRO A 78 -2.54 10.83 11.54
CA PRO A 78 -3.50 11.90 11.86
C PRO A 78 -4.69 11.91 10.88
N VAL A 79 -5.86 12.37 11.37
CA VAL A 79 -7.10 12.47 10.58
C VAL A 79 -6.90 13.49 9.46
N THR A 80 -7.30 13.13 8.23
CA THR A 80 -7.25 14.06 7.09
C THR A 80 -8.65 14.51 6.70
N LYS A 81 -8.79 15.57 5.87
CA LYS A 81 -10.09 16.10 5.41
C LYS A 81 -10.83 15.19 4.42
N PHE A 82 -10.24 14.07 4.05
CA PHE A 82 -10.78 13.11 3.08
C PHE A 82 -11.45 11.91 3.76
N GLU A 83 -11.58 11.94 5.10
CA GLU A 83 -12.27 10.96 5.95
C GLU A 83 -13.50 11.56 6.62
#